data_AF-A0A2C5YH53-F1
#
_entry.id   AF-A0A2C5YH53-F1
#
_cell.length_a   1.000
_cell.length_b   1.000
_cell.length_c   1.000
_cell.angle_alpha   90.00
_cell.angle_beta   90.00
_cell.angle_gamma   90.00
#
_symmetry.space_group_name_H-M   'P 1'
#
loop_
_entity.id
_entity.type
_entity.pdbx_description
1 polymer ?
#
loop_
_entity_poly.entity_id
_entity_poly.type
_entity_poly.pdbx_seq_one_letter_code
_entity_poly.pdbx_strand_id
1 'polypeptide(L)'
;MADYDSYPLGDFTLSSGQVLPSAHLAFKTYGSPSSPCIIYQAYYGGLIADNEWLIGENRALNPGRFFIVIPALFGNGQSSSPSNTTLRPFPNITIRDNVTAQHRLLTEKLGVHHAHCILGWNMGACVTFQWIAQFPTFADLAVPICGAARARPHNQLCVRGVQAAVLAARGASSTDEAGTWTEEQARVGLRAAATIFPAWLFSPAWYRERKFEGLGFASVEEFLVGFWEKLLLSKNVEDIMAMTYAWQMADISAQEPYNGRLDLALSAIRTKTLGLPCQTDMIFPLEDSEAEVKGMGEGVGKCVTFPSIWGHCCLVTNSIPFTTPDDASWPRAAYSYNLRPSYTPKAIAKPTSAAAVAGAIRCGTAAGLRISAKAGGHGFGGFGLGGEDGHLVIALDDMKDVSLLSDNVTAVVQPGARLRHVATQLYEQGGRAISHGSCLGVGIAGHVLHGGFGLSSRTHGLALDWLIGAEIVLANGTSLQTSQTQHPDLFWALRGAGSSFGIVTSLTFTTFAAPESVTPFTIDLDWDGDGPAAVRAVE
;
A
#
# COMPACT_ATOMS: atom_id res chain seq x y z
N MET A 1 -11.65 26.22 5.61
CA MET A 1 -12.75 25.46 6.22
C MET A 1 -12.23 24.07 6.54
N ALA A 2 -12.69 23.47 7.63
CA ALA A 2 -12.36 22.07 7.91
C ALA A 2 -12.91 21.17 6.79
N ASP A 3 -12.13 20.19 6.35
CA ASP A 3 -12.49 19.24 5.28
C ASP A 3 -13.35 18.07 5.80
N TYR A 4 -14.27 18.35 6.72
CA TYR A 4 -15.17 17.39 7.33
C TYR A 4 -16.40 18.09 7.92
N ASP A 5 -17.48 17.33 8.07
CA ASP A 5 -18.72 17.77 8.73
C ASP A 5 -18.69 17.48 10.23
N SER A 6 -19.53 18.18 10.98
CA SER A 6 -19.71 17.95 12.43
C SER A 6 -21.18 17.71 12.75
N TYR A 7 -21.43 16.73 13.62
CA TYR A 7 -22.75 16.40 14.13
C TYR A 7 -22.82 16.67 15.64
N PRO A 8 -23.66 17.61 16.09
CA PRO A 8 -23.85 17.89 17.50
C PRO A 8 -24.69 16.78 18.16
N LEU A 9 -24.15 16.17 19.21
CA LEU A 9 -24.83 15.16 20.02
C LEU A 9 -25.57 15.76 21.22
N GLY A 10 -25.27 17.02 21.56
CA GLY A 10 -25.73 17.67 22.78
C GLY A 10 -25.03 17.11 24.00
N ASP A 11 -25.69 17.15 25.16
CA ASP A 11 -25.17 16.55 26.37
C ASP A 11 -25.23 15.02 26.26
N PHE A 12 -24.06 14.39 26.13
CA PHE A 12 -23.93 12.98 25.83
C PHE A 12 -23.57 12.18 27.09
N THR A 13 -24.45 11.26 27.50
CA THR A 13 -24.19 10.36 28.64
C THR A 13 -23.26 9.23 28.22
N LEU A 14 -22.09 9.15 28.86
CA LEU A 14 -21.12 8.09 28.71
C LEU A 14 -21.56 6.82 29.46
N SER A 15 -20.99 5.69 29.07
CA SER A 15 -21.16 4.38 29.71
C SER A 15 -20.71 4.37 31.17
N SER A 16 -19.84 5.29 31.58
CA SER A 16 -19.46 5.53 32.97
C SER A 16 -20.56 6.23 33.80
N GLY A 17 -21.62 6.74 33.16
CA GLY A 17 -22.64 7.58 33.76
C GLY A 17 -22.29 9.08 33.79
N GLN A 18 -21.05 9.45 33.44
CA GLN A 18 -20.66 10.86 33.29
C GLN A 18 -21.30 11.49 32.04
N VAL A 19 -21.46 12.81 32.05
CA VAL A 19 -21.98 13.57 30.90
C VAL A 19 -20.84 14.33 30.23
N LEU A 20 -20.70 14.16 28.91
CA LEU A 20 -19.88 15.00 28.06
C LEU A 20 -20.77 16.12 27.49
N PRO A 21 -20.68 17.36 28.01
CA PRO A 21 -21.56 18.45 27.61
C PRO A 21 -21.24 18.92 26.19
N SER A 22 -22.27 19.30 25.45
CA SER A 22 -22.14 19.82 24.07
C SER A 22 -21.23 18.96 23.17
N ALA A 23 -21.35 17.63 23.30
CA ALA A 23 -20.55 16.69 22.54
C ALA A 23 -20.84 16.79 21.03
N HIS A 24 -19.84 16.47 20.22
CA HIS A 24 -19.91 16.44 18.77
C HIS A 24 -19.05 15.33 18.18
N LEU A 25 -19.49 14.81 17.03
CA LEU A 25 -18.69 13.93 16.19
C LEU A 25 -18.33 14.63 14.89
N ALA A 26 -17.04 14.64 14.56
CA ALA A 26 -16.59 14.93 13.22
C ALA A 26 -16.76 13.70 12.33
N PHE A 27 -17.14 13.89 11.08
CA PHE A 27 -17.27 12.81 10.12
C PHE A 27 -17.13 13.32 8.69
N LYS A 28 -16.88 12.41 7.75
CA LYS A 28 -16.92 12.70 6.31
C LYS A 28 -17.62 11.57 5.58
N THR A 29 -18.32 11.92 4.52
CA THR A 29 -19.08 10.97 3.71
C THR A 29 -18.60 11.00 2.26
N TYR A 30 -18.73 9.85 1.61
CA TYR A 30 -18.37 9.65 0.21
C TYR A 30 -19.46 8.86 -0.51
N GLY A 31 -19.69 9.16 -1.77
CA GLY A 31 -20.70 8.49 -2.58
C GLY A 31 -22.13 8.94 -2.27
N SER A 32 -23.10 8.26 -2.88
CA SER A 32 -24.52 8.61 -2.74
C SER A 32 -25.13 7.96 -1.50
N PRO A 33 -25.90 8.69 -0.65
CA PRO A 33 -26.66 8.11 0.47
C PRO A 33 -27.66 7.01 0.08
N SER A 34 -28.03 6.91 -1.20
CA SER A 34 -28.88 5.83 -1.73
C SER A 34 -28.13 4.51 -1.94
N SER A 35 -26.80 4.54 -1.93
CA SER A 35 -25.95 3.36 -2.11
C SER A 35 -25.81 2.58 -0.80
N PRO A 36 -25.47 1.27 -0.84
CA PRO A 36 -25.23 0.50 0.38
C PRO A 36 -24.16 1.16 1.26
N CYS A 37 -24.46 1.31 2.55
CA CYS A 37 -23.62 2.05 3.48
C CYS A 37 -22.43 1.22 3.99
N ILE A 38 -21.23 1.82 4.00
CA ILE A 38 -20.03 1.29 4.62
C ILE A 38 -19.59 2.23 5.73
N ILE A 39 -19.39 1.70 6.94
CA ILE A 39 -18.85 2.46 8.07
C ILE A 39 -17.37 2.12 8.19
N TYR A 40 -16.51 3.11 7.95
CA TYR A 40 -15.06 2.93 7.97
C TYR A 40 -14.44 3.67 9.15
N GLN A 41 -14.01 2.89 10.15
CA GLN A 41 -13.57 3.37 11.44
C GLN A 41 -12.16 3.97 11.42
N ALA A 42 -12.01 5.12 12.07
CA ALA A 42 -10.71 5.73 12.32
C ALA A 42 -9.86 4.90 13.29
N TYR A 43 -8.55 4.89 13.07
CA TYR A 43 -7.56 4.20 13.92
C TYR A 43 -6.98 5.12 15.02
N TYR A 44 -6.13 4.56 15.88
CA TYR A 44 -5.48 5.27 16.99
C TYR A 44 -4.66 6.49 16.54
N GLY A 45 -5.02 7.68 17.01
CA GLY A 45 -4.40 8.95 16.61
C GLY A 45 -4.69 9.38 15.16
N GLY A 46 -5.49 8.62 14.42
CA GLY A 46 -5.86 8.90 13.04
C GLY A 46 -6.93 9.99 12.93
N LEU A 47 -6.71 10.92 12.00
CA LEU A 47 -7.71 11.86 11.53
C LEU A 47 -8.53 11.23 10.40
N ILE A 48 -9.67 11.81 10.04
CA ILE A 48 -10.51 11.33 8.94
C ILE A 48 -9.70 11.10 7.66
N ALA A 49 -8.89 12.08 7.25
CA ALA A 49 -8.07 12.00 6.03
C ALA A 49 -7.06 10.85 6.06
N ASP A 50 -6.55 10.50 7.25
CA ASP A 50 -5.58 9.40 7.43
C ASP A 50 -6.21 8.03 7.14
N ASN A 51 -7.54 7.94 7.03
CA ASN A 51 -8.27 6.72 6.74
C ASN A 51 -8.71 6.62 5.28
N GLU A 52 -8.51 7.64 4.44
CA GLU A 52 -9.09 7.65 3.08
C GLU A 52 -8.38 6.72 2.09
N TRP A 53 -7.29 6.06 2.48
CA TRP A 53 -6.44 5.25 1.60
C TRP A 53 -7.11 4.02 0.97
N LEU A 54 -8.23 3.53 1.52
CA LEU A 54 -9.06 2.49 0.89
C LEU A 54 -10.13 3.02 -0.08
N ILE A 55 -10.30 4.35 -0.16
CA ILE A 55 -11.36 4.98 -0.94
C ILE A 55 -10.85 5.35 -2.33
N GLY A 56 -11.64 5.05 -3.36
CA GLY A 56 -11.37 5.46 -4.74
C GLY A 56 -12.07 4.58 -5.77
N GLU A 57 -12.21 5.07 -7.00
CA GLU A 57 -12.93 4.37 -8.07
C GLU A 57 -12.38 2.96 -8.36
N ASN A 58 -11.07 2.78 -8.21
CA ASN A 58 -10.38 1.50 -8.41
C ASN A 58 -9.98 0.82 -7.10
N ARG A 59 -10.62 1.18 -5.97
CA ARG A 59 -10.33 0.62 -4.65
C ARG A 59 -11.51 -0.21 -4.14
N ALA A 60 -11.27 -0.96 -3.06
CA ALA A 60 -12.30 -1.76 -2.42
C ALA A 60 -13.49 -0.90 -1.94
N LEU A 61 -13.22 0.30 -1.44
CA LEU A 61 -14.25 1.27 -1.05
C LEU A 61 -14.47 2.28 -2.18
N ASN A 62 -15.17 1.84 -3.23
CA ASN A 62 -15.50 2.70 -4.36
C ASN A 62 -16.74 3.57 -4.05
N PRO A 63 -16.63 4.92 -4.03
CA PRO A 63 -17.75 5.81 -3.73
C PRO A 63 -18.83 5.85 -4.83
N GLY A 64 -18.53 5.38 -6.04
CA GLY A 64 -19.54 5.13 -7.09
C GLY A 64 -20.43 3.91 -6.80
N ARG A 65 -20.03 3.04 -5.85
CA ARG A 65 -20.77 1.82 -5.47
C ARG A 65 -21.34 1.88 -4.06
N PHE A 66 -20.71 2.62 -3.15
CA PHE A 66 -21.03 2.60 -1.73
C PHE A 66 -21.19 4.02 -1.18
N PHE A 67 -22.03 4.13 -0.15
CA PHE A 67 -22.07 5.30 0.71
C PHE A 67 -21.09 5.08 1.87
N ILE A 68 -19.93 5.72 1.85
CA ILE A 68 -18.87 5.45 2.83
C ILE A 68 -18.88 6.56 3.87
N VAL A 69 -18.96 6.20 5.15
CA VAL A 69 -18.96 7.12 6.29
C VAL A 69 -17.70 6.87 7.12
N ILE A 70 -16.85 7.90 7.28
CA ILE A 70 -15.70 7.87 8.20
C ILE A 70 -16.00 8.78 9.39
N PRO A 71 -16.42 8.22 10.55
CA PRO A 71 -16.53 8.97 11.79
C PRO A 71 -15.18 9.09 12.50
N ALA A 72 -14.85 10.29 12.97
CA ALA A 72 -13.75 10.51 13.90
C ALA A 72 -14.12 10.03 15.31
N LEU A 73 -13.14 9.53 16.06
CA LEU A 73 -13.33 9.08 17.45
C LEU A 73 -13.28 10.27 18.41
N PHE A 74 -14.05 10.20 19.51
CA PHE A 74 -13.82 11.08 20.65
C PHE A 74 -12.36 11.01 21.11
N GLY A 75 -11.79 12.16 21.45
CA GLY A 75 -10.39 12.27 21.85
C GLY A 75 -9.39 12.29 20.70
N ASN A 76 -9.79 12.22 19.42
CA ASN A 76 -8.85 12.21 18.29
C ASN A 76 -8.45 13.60 17.76
N GLY A 77 -8.96 14.67 18.37
CA GLY A 77 -8.73 16.07 17.99
C GLY A 77 -9.75 16.67 17.02
N GLN A 78 -10.59 15.88 16.36
CA GLN A 78 -11.65 16.37 15.45
C GLN A 78 -13.04 16.30 16.08
N SER A 79 -13.40 15.14 16.63
CA SER A 79 -14.58 15.02 17.52
C SER A 79 -14.28 15.65 18.88
N SER A 80 -15.25 15.69 19.79
CA SER A 80 -15.00 16.23 21.14
C SER A 80 -13.79 15.56 21.78
N SER A 81 -12.79 16.38 22.14
CA SER A 81 -11.46 15.95 22.57
C SER A 81 -10.92 16.93 23.60
N PRO A 82 -9.93 16.54 24.43
CA PRO A 82 -9.24 17.47 25.31
C PRO A 82 -8.77 18.75 24.59
N SER A 83 -8.17 18.62 23.40
CA SER A 83 -7.61 19.76 22.65
C SER A 83 -8.62 20.79 22.14
N ASN A 84 -9.90 20.41 22.00
CA ASN A 84 -10.94 21.27 21.41
C ASN A 84 -12.15 21.50 22.34
N THR A 85 -12.05 21.09 23.60
CA THR A 85 -13.04 21.34 24.64
C THR A 85 -12.42 22.02 25.85
N THR A 86 -13.22 22.75 26.62
CA THR A 86 -12.78 23.41 27.87
C THR A 86 -12.91 22.51 29.10
N LEU A 87 -13.49 21.31 28.96
CA LEU A 87 -13.74 20.39 30.06
C LEU A 87 -12.43 19.81 30.61
N ARG A 88 -12.19 19.99 31.91
CA ARG A 88 -11.02 19.45 32.62
C ARG A 88 -11.42 18.93 34.01
N PRO A 89 -11.04 17.70 34.39
CA PRO A 89 -10.44 16.67 33.53
C PRO A 89 -11.41 16.24 32.41
N PHE A 90 -10.87 15.89 31.25
CA PHE A 90 -11.69 15.31 30.18
C PHE A 90 -12.09 13.89 30.61
N PRO A 91 -13.37 13.48 30.45
CA PRO A 91 -13.84 12.22 30.97
C PRO A 91 -13.19 11.04 30.26
N ASN A 92 -13.11 9.92 30.96
CA ASN A 92 -12.66 8.65 30.40
C ASN A 92 -13.72 8.12 29.44
N ILE A 93 -13.38 8.04 28.15
CA ILE A 93 -14.27 7.60 27.08
C ILE A 93 -13.83 6.23 26.58
N THR A 94 -14.79 5.33 26.40
CA THR A 94 -14.55 3.95 25.93
C THR A 94 -14.86 3.80 24.43
N ILE A 95 -14.48 2.65 23.86
CA ILE A 95 -14.90 2.29 22.50
C ILE A 95 -16.44 2.18 22.39
N ARG A 96 -17.11 1.71 23.46
CA ARG A 96 -18.58 1.63 23.54
C ARG A 96 -19.26 3.00 23.41
N ASP A 97 -18.67 4.02 24.02
CA ASP A 97 -19.17 5.40 23.92
C ASP A 97 -19.07 5.93 22.49
N ASN A 98 -17.93 5.67 21.84
CA ASN A 98 -17.73 6.00 20.43
C ASN A 98 -18.78 5.32 19.54
N VAL A 99 -19.00 4.01 19.68
CA VAL A 99 -20.00 3.27 18.90
C VAL A 99 -21.42 3.79 19.13
N THR A 100 -21.76 4.12 20.38
CA THR A 100 -23.06 4.71 20.72
C THR A 100 -23.27 6.06 20.05
N ALA A 101 -22.26 6.93 20.09
CA ALA A 101 -22.28 8.23 19.43
C ALA A 101 -22.37 8.11 17.91
N GLN A 102 -21.60 7.19 17.31
CA GLN A 102 -21.64 6.92 15.88
C GLN A 102 -22.99 6.35 15.42
N HIS A 103 -23.63 5.51 16.24
CA HIS A 103 -24.98 5.02 15.96
C HIS A 103 -26.00 6.15 15.89
N ARG A 104 -25.91 7.15 16.78
CA ARG A 104 -26.74 8.36 16.70
C ARG A 104 -26.46 9.17 15.45
N LEU A 105 -25.18 9.40 15.11
CA LEU A 105 -24.80 10.04 13.84
C LEU A 105 -25.44 9.33 12.63
N LEU A 106 -25.29 8.01 12.55
CA LEU A 106 -25.79 7.24 11.42
C LEU A 106 -27.32 7.28 11.32
N THR A 107 -28.00 7.00 12.43
CA THR A 107 -29.47 6.85 12.43
C THR A 107 -30.21 8.18 12.47
N GLU A 108 -29.76 9.16 13.26
CA GLU A 108 -30.46 10.44 13.47
C GLU A 108 -30.08 11.47 12.41
N LYS A 109 -28.81 11.51 11.96
CA LYS A 109 -28.32 12.54 11.02
C LYS A 109 -28.23 12.05 9.57
N LEU A 110 -27.74 10.83 9.36
CA LEU A 110 -27.50 10.29 8.01
C LEU A 110 -28.64 9.40 7.49
N GLY A 111 -29.61 9.03 8.33
CA GLY A 111 -30.73 8.16 7.97
C GLY A 111 -30.32 6.72 7.65
N VAL A 112 -29.14 6.29 8.12
CA VAL A 112 -28.61 4.94 7.95
C VAL A 112 -29.06 4.07 9.11
N HIS A 113 -29.97 3.13 8.84
CA HIS A 113 -30.48 2.18 9.84
C HIS A 113 -29.95 0.75 9.65
N HIS A 114 -29.22 0.51 8.56
CA HIS A 114 -28.55 -0.76 8.27
C HIS A 114 -27.31 -0.48 7.40
N ALA A 115 -26.18 -1.07 7.75
CA ALA A 115 -24.92 -0.96 7.01
C ALA A 115 -24.66 -2.24 6.21
N HIS A 116 -24.13 -2.08 5.00
CA HIS A 116 -23.62 -3.21 4.25
C HIS A 116 -22.35 -3.79 4.89
N CYS A 117 -21.44 -2.92 5.35
CA CYS A 117 -20.18 -3.35 5.95
C CYS A 117 -19.70 -2.37 7.02
N ILE A 118 -19.08 -2.90 8.07
CA ILE A 118 -18.30 -2.12 9.05
C ILE A 118 -16.87 -2.62 9.01
N LEU A 119 -15.90 -1.73 8.85
CA LEU A 119 -14.49 -2.10 8.85
C LEU A 119 -13.61 -1.07 9.54
N GLY A 120 -12.43 -1.49 9.93
CA GLY A 120 -11.43 -0.61 10.51
C GLY A 120 -10.11 -1.33 10.75
N TRP A 121 -9.03 -0.57 10.77
CA TRP A 121 -7.68 -1.05 11.08
C TRP A 121 -7.27 -0.62 12.49
N ASN A 122 -6.46 -1.43 13.19
CA ASN A 122 -5.95 -1.11 14.53
C ASN A 122 -7.12 -0.87 15.51
N MET A 123 -7.18 0.27 16.19
CA MET A 123 -8.26 0.66 17.07
C MET A 123 -9.60 0.74 16.33
N GLY A 124 -9.59 1.02 15.02
CA GLY A 124 -10.79 0.94 14.19
C GLY A 124 -11.36 -0.48 14.09
N ALA A 125 -10.53 -1.52 14.19
CA ALA A 125 -11.00 -2.90 14.29
C ALA A 125 -11.62 -3.19 15.67
N CYS A 126 -11.06 -2.63 16.75
CA CYS A 126 -11.68 -2.70 18.09
C CYS A 126 -13.08 -2.04 18.06
N VAL A 127 -13.21 -0.89 17.39
CA VAL A 127 -14.48 -0.20 17.17
C VAL A 127 -15.43 -1.04 16.30
N THR A 128 -14.92 -1.72 15.28
CA THR A 128 -15.68 -2.65 14.43
C THR A 128 -16.24 -3.83 15.24
N PHE A 129 -15.44 -4.44 16.10
CA PHE A 129 -15.90 -5.50 17.00
C PHE A 129 -16.97 -4.98 17.97
N GLN A 130 -16.75 -3.80 18.56
CA GLN A 130 -17.73 -3.18 19.46
C GLN A 130 -19.07 -2.93 18.76
N TRP A 131 -19.04 -2.48 17.50
CA TRP A 131 -20.25 -2.30 16.68
C TRP A 131 -21.07 -3.57 16.56
N ILE A 132 -20.45 -4.69 16.18
CA ILE A 132 -21.17 -5.95 15.95
C ILE A 132 -21.53 -6.70 17.24
N ALA A 133 -20.92 -6.33 18.37
CA ALA A 133 -21.32 -6.84 19.68
C ALA A 133 -22.45 -6.03 20.31
N GLN A 134 -22.44 -4.71 20.10
CA GLN A 134 -23.42 -3.76 20.66
C GLN A 134 -24.70 -3.67 19.81
N PHE A 135 -24.57 -3.74 18.49
CA PHE A 135 -25.68 -3.67 17.53
C PHE A 135 -25.58 -4.86 16.55
N PRO A 136 -25.81 -6.10 17.01
CA PRO A 136 -25.47 -7.33 16.27
C PRO A 136 -26.24 -7.55 14.96
N THR A 137 -27.29 -6.78 14.69
CA THR A 137 -28.10 -6.85 13.47
C THR A 137 -27.95 -5.62 12.58
N PHE A 138 -27.11 -4.66 12.93
CA PHE A 138 -27.00 -3.39 12.21
C PHE A 138 -26.23 -3.51 10.89
N ALA A 139 -25.42 -4.56 10.72
CA ALA A 139 -24.61 -4.73 9.52
C ALA A 139 -24.61 -6.17 8.99
N ASP A 140 -24.51 -6.30 7.66
CA ASP A 140 -24.37 -7.60 7.00
C ASP A 140 -22.97 -8.19 7.22
N LEU A 141 -21.95 -7.35 7.06
CA LEU A 141 -20.54 -7.71 7.06
C LEU A 141 -19.73 -6.90 8.07
N ALA A 142 -18.71 -7.53 8.65
CA ALA A 142 -17.69 -6.85 9.43
C ALA A 142 -16.29 -7.31 9.03
N VAL A 143 -15.35 -6.36 8.95
CA VAL A 143 -13.96 -6.63 8.58
C VAL A 143 -13.02 -5.95 9.58
N PRO A 144 -12.80 -6.54 10.77
CA PRO A 144 -11.78 -6.10 11.69
C PRO A 144 -10.39 -6.48 11.16
N ILE A 145 -9.53 -5.47 11.01
CA ILE A 145 -8.21 -5.60 10.39
C ILE A 145 -7.12 -5.29 11.42
N CYS A 146 -6.19 -6.23 11.67
CA CYS A 146 -5.11 -6.06 12.65
C CYS A 146 -5.61 -5.43 13.96
N GLY A 147 -6.55 -6.08 14.65
CA GLY A 147 -7.09 -5.59 15.90
C GLY A 147 -7.75 -6.69 16.70
N ALA A 148 -8.41 -6.34 17.80
CA ALA A 148 -8.98 -7.31 18.72
C ALA A 148 -10.33 -6.87 19.27
N ALA A 149 -11.17 -7.87 19.58
CA ALA A 149 -12.41 -7.70 20.33
C ALA A 149 -12.15 -7.33 21.81
N ARG A 150 -10.96 -7.67 22.32
CA ARG A 150 -10.48 -7.26 23.65
C ARG A 150 -9.00 -6.93 23.62
N ALA A 151 -8.62 -5.78 24.19
CA ALA A 151 -7.25 -5.45 24.50
C ALA A 151 -6.72 -6.43 25.58
N ARG A 152 -5.95 -7.42 25.16
CA ARG A 152 -5.34 -8.42 26.06
C ARG A 152 -4.20 -7.82 26.89
N PRO A 153 -3.77 -8.46 28.00
CA PRO A 153 -2.73 -7.92 28.86
C PRO A 153 -1.44 -7.49 28.14
N HIS A 154 -1.00 -8.25 27.13
CA HIS A 154 0.14 -7.88 26.29
C HIS A 154 -0.11 -6.58 25.51
N ASN A 155 -1.24 -6.49 24.80
CA ASN A 155 -1.65 -5.31 24.05
C ASN A 155 -1.78 -4.08 24.97
N GLN A 156 -2.41 -4.25 26.14
CA GLN A 156 -2.50 -3.21 27.16
C GLN A 156 -1.12 -2.73 27.61
N LEU A 157 -0.14 -3.63 27.76
CA LEU A 157 1.22 -3.28 28.13
C LEU A 157 1.95 -2.53 27.01
N CYS A 158 1.78 -2.92 25.74
CA CYS A 158 2.35 -2.20 24.59
C CYS A 158 1.89 -0.74 24.57
N VAL A 159 0.58 -0.51 24.72
CA VAL A 159 0.00 0.85 24.72
C VAL A 159 0.36 1.59 26.02
N ARG A 160 0.45 0.88 27.16
CA ARG A 160 0.95 1.46 28.43
C ARG A 160 2.39 1.93 28.31
N GLY A 161 3.22 1.34 27.46
CA GLY A 161 4.58 1.82 27.18
C GLY A 161 4.58 3.25 26.61
N VAL A 162 3.64 3.55 25.70
CA VAL A 162 3.44 4.89 25.14
C VAL A 162 2.98 5.87 26.23
N GLN A 163 1.99 5.48 27.01
CA GLN A 163 1.50 6.25 28.15
C GLN A 163 2.63 6.55 29.16
N ALA A 164 3.44 5.56 29.50
CA ALA A 164 4.54 5.69 30.44
C ALA A 164 5.62 6.65 29.92
N ALA A 165 5.96 6.59 28.63
CA ALA A 165 6.91 7.52 28.02
C ALA A 165 6.43 8.98 28.08
N VAL A 166 5.13 9.19 27.84
CA VAL A 166 4.51 10.50 27.94
C VAL A 166 4.50 10.98 29.40
N LEU A 167 4.04 10.15 30.35
CA LEU A 167 4.02 10.48 31.78
C LEU A 167 5.41 10.72 32.38
N ALA A 168 6.43 10.00 31.93
CA ALA A 168 7.80 10.16 32.40
C ALA A 168 8.35 11.57 32.14
N ALA A 169 7.90 12.25 31.06
CA ALA A 169 8.28 13.63 30.79
C ALA A 169 7.80 14.62 31.87
N ARG A 170 6.79 14.24 32.67
CA ARG A 170 6.31 14.99 33.84
C ARG A 170 6.91 14.53 35.16
N GLY A 171 7.80 13.53 35.15
CA GLY A 171 8.28 12.86 36.35
C GLY A 171 7.22 11.99 37.04
N ALA A 172 6.16 11.62 36.32
CA ALA A 172 5.07 10.79 36.82
C ALA A 172 5.33 9.30 36.56
N SER A 173 4.76 8.43 37.41
CA SER A 173 4.78 6.97 37.24
C SER A 173 3.85 6.53 36.11
N SER A 174 4.13 5.36 35.53
CA SER A 174 3.28 4.69 34.52
C SER A 174 1.85 4.34 35.00
N THR A 175 1.55 4.56 36.28
CA THR A 175 0.25 4.33 36.91
C THR A 175 -0.51 5.62 37.19
N ASP A 176 0.11 6.78 37.00
CA ASP A 176 -0.47 8.07 37.34
C ASP A 176 -1.43 8.56 36.26
N GLU A 177 -2.37 9.42 36.66
CA GLU A 177 -3.35 10.01 35.75
C GLU A 177 -2.74 11.09 34.84
N ALA A 178 -3.35 11.27 33.67
CA ALA A 178 -3.02 12.39 32.79
C ALA A 178 -3.35 13.71 33.51
N GLY A 179 -2.47 14.71 33.35
CA GLY A 179 -2.67 16.06 33.90
C GLY A 179 -2.33 17.10 32.85
N THR A 180 -2.14 18.35 33.28
CA THR A 180 -1.73 19.43 32.37
C THR A 180 -0.27 19.28 31.96
N TRP A 181 0.04 19.75 30.74
CA TRP A 181 1.35 19.62 30.11
C TRP A 181 1.92 21.00 29.80
N THR A 182 3.19 21.22 30.12
CA THR A 182 3.95 22.27 29.43
C THR A 182 4.26 21.84 28.00
N GLU A 183 4.48 22.79 27.10
CA GLU A 183 4.88 22.51 25.72
C GLU A 183 6.12 21.60 25.67
N GLU A 184 7.10 21.85 26.54
CA GLU A 184 8.30 21.04 26.63
C GLU A 184 8.03 19.61 27.10
N GLN A 185 7.19 19.43 28.13
CA GLN A 185 6.81 18.10 28.61
C GLN A 185 6.06 17.31 27.54
N ALA A 186 5.12 17.95 26.85
CA ALA A 186 4.38 17.33 25.75
C ALA A 186 5.33 16.89 24.63
N ARG A 187 6.24 17.78 24.21
CA ARG A 187 7.21 17.53 23.15
C ARG A 187 8.17 16.38 23.52
N VAL A 188 8.72 16.38 24.73
CA VAL A 188 9.63 15.32 25.21
C VAL A 188 8.89 13.98 25.31
N GLY A 189 7.68 13.98 25.88
CA GLY A 189 6.86 12.78 26.02
C GLY A 189 6.48 12.16 24.67
N LEU A 190 6.04 12.99 23.71
CA LEU A 190 5.69 12.53 22.37
C LEU A 190 6.89 12.00 21.58
N ARG A 191 8.08 12.60 21.74
CA ARG A 191 9.33 12.04 21.17
C ARG A 191 9.68 10.69 21.77
N ALA A 192 9.59 10.55 23.09
CA ALA A 192 9.85 9.27 23.74
C ALA A 192 8.85 8.18 23.28
N ALA A 193 7.56 8.53 23.16
CA ALA A 193 6.55 7.65 22.58
C ALA A 193 6.86 7.25 21.13
N ALA A 194 7.34 8.20 20.31
CA ALA A 194 7.71 7.97 18.92
C ALA A 194 8.84 6.95 18.75
N THR A 195 9.67 6.73 19.77
CA THR A 195 10.70 5.68 19.77
C THR A 195 10.16 4.30 20.13
N ILE A 196 9.16 4.24 21.02
CA ILE A 196 8.59 2.97 21.49
C ILE A 196 7.66 2.36 20.45
N PHE A 197 6.79 3.17 19.88
CA PHE A 197 5.69 2.71 19.03
C PHE A 197 6.15 1.92 17.78
N PRO A 198 7.17 2.38 17.01
CA PRO A 198 7.61 1.70 15.79
C PRO A 198 8.12 0.29 16.04
N ALA A 199 8.75 0.07 17.21
CA ALA A 199 9.29 -1.22 17.60
C ALA A 199 8.20 -2.30 17.75
N TRP A 200 6.96 -1.90 18.04
CA TRP A 200 5.80 -2.79 18.12
C TRP A 200 5.00 -2.87 16.81
N LEU A 201 5.03 -1.79 16.02
CA LEU A 201 4.22 -1.68 14.80
C LEU A 201 4.85 -2.38 13.59
N PHE A 202 6.17 -2.42 13.48
CA PHE A 202 6.87 -3.16 12.42
C PHE A 202 7.48 -4.43 12.96
N SER A 203 7.58 -5.47 12.11
CA SER A 203 8.20 -6.72 12.54
C SER A 203 9.73 -6.61 12.63
N PRO A 204 10.40 -7.49 13.39
CA PRO A 204 11.86 -7.59 13.38
C PRO A 204 12.43 -7.89 11.98
N ALA A 205 11.69 -8.62 11.14
CA ALA A 205 12.09 -8.90 9.77
C ALA A 205 12.10 -7.63 8.90
N TRP A 206 11.15 -6.71 9.11
CA TRP A 206 11.11 -5.42 8.40
C TRP A 206 12.37 -4.58 8.64
N TYR A 207 12.82 -4.50 9.89
CA TYR A 207 14.05 -3.81 10.26
C TYR A 207 15.30 -4.52 9.75
N ARG A 208 15.36 -5.85 9.86
CA ARG A 208 16.47 -6.66 9.34
C ARG A 208 16.64 -6.50 7.82
N GLU A 209 15.53 -6.41 7.10
CA GLU A 209 15.50 -6.19 5.66
C GLU A 209 15.53 -4.71 5.24
N ARG A 210 15.75 -3.80 6.19
CA ARG A 210 15.95 -2.36 5.96
C ARG A 210 14.82 -1.70 5.14
N LYS A 211 13.57 -2.13 5.33
CA LYS A 211 12.44 -1.64 4.53
C LYS A 211 12.14 -0.14 4.69
N PHE A 212 12.66 0.51 5.74
CA PHE A 212 12.65 1.97 5.88
C PHE A 212 13.36 2.69 4.72
N GLU A 213 14.32 2.05 4.05
CA GLU A 213 14.99 2.63 2.87
C GLU A 213 14.02 2.81 1.70
N GLY A 214 13.06 1.88 1.54
CA GLY A 214 11.99 2.00 0.55
C GLY A 214 11.03 3.15 0.83
N LEU A 215 11.03 3.71 2.04
CA LEU A 215 10.29 4.90 2.42
C LEU A 215 11.12 6.19 2.33
N GLY A 216 12.38 6.10 1.87
CA GLY A 216 13.27 7.24 1.68
C GLY A 216 14.16 7.59 2.88
N PHE A 217 14.33 6.67 3.85
CA PHE A 217 15.18 6.91 5.03
C PHE A 217 16.42 6.01 4.98
N ALA A 218 17.62 6.58 5.13
CA ALA A 218 18.86 5.80 5.01
C ALA A 218 19.18 4.95 6.26
N SER A 219 18.58 5.28 7.40
CA SER A 219 18.78 4.58 8.67
C SER A 219 17.51 4.53 9.52
N VAL A 220 17.55 3.72 10.60
CA VAL A 220 16.46 3.65 11.59
C VAL A 220 16.30 4.98 12.32
N GLU A 221 17.40 5.69 12.59
CA GLU A 221 17.40 7.01 13.23
C GLU A 221 16.74 8.06 12.33
N GLU A 222 17.06 8.07 11.03
CA GLU A 222 16.38 8.95 10.07
C GLU A 222 14.90 8.61 9.94
N PHE A 223 14.53 7.34 9.95
CA PHE A 223 13.13 6.92 9.95
C PHE A 223 12.40 7.35 11.23
N LEU A 224 13.03 7.18 12.38
CA LEU A 224 12.49 7.57 13.67
C LEU A 224 12.22 9.08 13.73
N VAL A 225 13.22 9.90 13.43
CA VAL A 225 13.09 11.37 13.49
C VAL A 225 12.26 11.91 12.33
N GLY A 226 12.53 11.42 11.12
CA GLY A 226 11.98 11.94 9.88
C GLY A 226 10.51 11.57 9.64
N PHE A 227 10.04 10.46 10.21
CA PHE A 227 8.65 10.02 10.12
C PHE A 227 7.95 10.00 11.47
N TRP A 228 8.43 9.19 12.43
CA TRP A 228 7.69 8.92 13.67
C TRP A 228 7.63 10.09 14.63
N GLU A 229 8.74 10.79 14.89
CA GLU A 229 8.70 12.00 15.72
C GLU A 229 7.80 13.05 15.07
N LYS A 230 7.94 13.29 13.76
CA LYS A 230 7.06 14.25 13.06
C LYS A 230 5.59 13.88 13.18
N LEU A 231 5.26 12.59 13.04
CA LEU A 231 3.89 12.10 13.15
C LEU A 231 3.34 12.35 14.56
N LEU A 232 4.03 11.92 15.61
CA LEU A 232 3.53 12.05 16.99
C LEU A 232 3.54 13.51 17.47
N LEU A 233 4.54 14.30 17.09
CA LEU A 233 4.60 15.74 17.41
C LEU A 233 3.52 16.56 16.70
N SER A 234 2.91 16.05 15.63
CA SER A 234 1.75 16.68 15.01
C SER A 234 0.46 16.52 15.81
N LYS A 235 0.46 15.68 16.86
CA LYS A 235 -0.72 15.35 17.66
C LYS A 235 -0.71 16.10 18.99
N ASN A 236 -1.89 16.31 19.56
CA ASN A 236 -2.00 16.84 20.92
C ASN A 236 -1.78 15.70 21.94
N VAL A 237 -0.98 15.96 22.97
CA VAL A 237 -0.63 14.94 23.98
C VAL A 237 -1.83 14.49 24.81
N GLU A 238 -2.77 15.39 25.14
CA GLU A 238 -3.96 15.04 25.92
C GLU A 238 -4.92 14.17 25.10
N ASP A 239 -5.05 14.46 23.80
CA ASP A 239 -5.82 13.64 22.85
C ASP A 239 -5.25 12.21 22.74
N ILE A 240 -3.92 12.09 22.59
CA ILE A 240 -3.22 10.80 22.58
C ILE A 240 -3.47 10.01 23.87
N MET A 241 -3.45 10.69 25.03
CA MET A 241 -3.72 10.06 26.32
C MET A 241 -5.19 9.60 26.44
N ALA A 242 -6.14 10.39 25.95
CA ALA A 242 -7.56 10.01 25.91
C ALA A 242 -7.80 8.78 25.02
N MET A 243 -7.20 8.75 23.82
CA MET A 243 -7.28 7.58 22.93
C MET A 243 -6.55 6.35 23.50
N THR A 244 -5.44 6.56 24.21
CA THR A 244 -4.69 5.48 24.89
C THR A 244 -5.59 4.77 25.90
N TYR A 245 -6.30 5.54 26.72
CA TYR A 245 -7.27 4.98 27.67
C TYR A 245 -8.35 4.17 26.95
N ALA A 246 -8.96 4.75 25.91
CA ALA A 246 -10.02 4.09 25.16
C ALA A 246 -9.56 2.75 24.55
N TRP A 247 -8.33 2.69 24.03
CA TRP A 247 -7.75 1.45 23.51
C TRP A 247 -7.47 0.44 24.64
N GLN A 248 -6.82 0.83 25.73
CA GLN A 248 -6.53 -0.07 26.84
C GLN A 248 -7.79 -0.71 27.44
N MET A 249 -8.90 0.02 27.41
CA MET A 249 -10.21 -0.40 27.91
C MET A 249 -11.09 -1.07 26.85
N ALA A 250 -10.59 -1.32 25.64
CA ALA A 250 -11.35 -1.98 24.59
C ALA A 250 -11.68 -3.43 25.02
N ASP A 251 -12.95 -3.71 25.25
CA ASP A 251 -13.47 -5.05 25.57
C ASP A 251 -14.96 -5.12 25.23
N ILE A 252 -15.30 -5.83 24.17
CA ILE A 252 -16.71 -5.97 23.74
C ILE A 252 -17.61 -6.65 24.78
N SER A 253 -17.02 -7.33 25.77
CA SER A 253 -17.78 -7.96 26.85
C SER A 253 -17.98 -7.06 28.06
N ALA A 254 -17.34 -5.89 28.11
CA ALA A 254 -17.51 -4.88 29.17
C ALA A 254 -18.84 -4.10 29.01
N GLN A 255 -19.92 -4.84 28.80
CA GLN A 255 -21.28 -4.34 28.66
C GLN A 255 -22.30 -5.44 28.99
N GLU A 256 -23.51 -5.05 29.35
CA GLU A 256 -24.65 -5.97 29.39
C GLU A 256 -24.95 -6.51 27.98
N PRO A 257 -25.34 -7.79 27.83
CA PRO A 257 -25.53 -8.80 28.88
C PRO A 257 -24.26 -9.61 29.24
N TYR A 258 -23.10 -9.23 28.71
CA TYR A 258 -21.90 -10.06 28.74
C TYR A 258 -21.09 -9.92 30.04
N ASN A 259 -21.09 -8.74 30.68
CA ASN A 259 -20.51 -8.50 32.01
C ASN A 259 -19.10 -9.10 32.22
N GLY A 260 -18.21 -8.88 31.25
CA GLY A 260 -16.82 -9.34 31.23
C GLY A 260 -16.61 -10.74 30.64
N ARG A 261 -17.67 -11.44 30.24
CA ARG A 261 -17.63 -12.77 29.59
C ARG A 261 -17.43 -12.64 28.08
N LEU A 262 -16.17 -12.63 27.66
CA LEU A 262 -15.80 -12.53 26.23
C LEU A 262 -16.32 -13.69 25.39
N ASP A 263 -16.39 -14.90 25.96
CA ASP A 263 -16.98 -16.07 25.32
C ASP A 263 -18.45 -15.85 24.95
N LEU A 264 -19.22 -15.23 25.85
CA LEU A 264 -20.62 -14.87 25.58
C LEU A 264 -20.72 -13.74 24.55
N ALA A 265 -19.86 -12.74 24.64
CA ALA A 265 -19.86 -11.62 23.69
C ALA A 265 -19.54 -12.08 22.25
N LEU A 266 -18.50 -12.91 22.08
CA LEU A 266 -18.12 -13.44 20.76
C LEU A 266 -19.19 -14.37 20.19
N SER A 267 -19.74 -15.29 20.99
CA SER A 267 -20.78 -16.22 20.53
C SER A 267 -22.11 -15.54 20.23
N ALA A 268 -22.34 -14.33 20.74
CA ALA A 268 -23.51 -13.51 20.45
C ALA A 268 -23.43 -12.72 19.13
N ILE A 269 -22.24 -12.59 18.53
CA ILE A 269 -22.08 -11.95 17.21
C ILE A 269 -22.90 -12.69 16.15
N ARG A 270 -23.59 -11.94 15.30
CA ARG A 270 -24.42 -12.46 14.19
C ARG A 270 -23.93 -11.98 12.82
N THR A 271 -23.38 -10.77 12.75
CA THR A 271 -22.76 -10.20 11.56
C THR A 271 -21.65 -11.10 11.01
N LYS A 272 -21.67 -11.38 9.70
CA LYS A 272 -20.62 -12.19 9.06
C LYS A 272 -19.30 -11.43 9.15
N THR A 273 -18.31 -12.04 9.78
CA THR A 273 -17.06 -11.36 10.12
C THR A 273 -15.87 -11.98 9.42
N LEU A 274 -15.09 -11.17 8.73
CA LEU A 274 -13.81 -11.54 8.14
C LEU A 274 -12.68 -10.88 8.93
N GLY A 275 -12.06 -11.63 9.86
CA GLY A 275 -10.87 -11.20 10.57
C GLY A 275 -9.65 -11.21 9.64
N LEU A 276 -8.97 -10.07 9.51
CA LEU A 276 -7.79 -9.90 8.65
C LEU A 276 -6.54 -9.53 9.47
N PRO A 277 -5.90 -10.51 10.14
CA PRO A 277 -4.61 -10.28 10.81
C PRO A 277 -3.43 -10.29 9.84
N CYS A 278 -2.38 -9.53 10.18
CA CYS A 278 -1.08 -9.66 9.54
C CYS A 278 -0.28 -10.79 10.21
N GLN A 279 0.39 -11.61 9.41
CA GLN A 279 1.22 -12.72 9.91
C GLN A 279 2.30 -12.29 10.92
N THR A 280 2.83 -11.07 10.79
CA THR A 280 3.93 -10.58 11.65
C THR A 280 3.52 -9.43 12.57
N ASP A 281 2.21 -9.24 12.79
CA ASP A 281 1.71 -8.26 13.75
C ASP A 281 2.15 -8.64 15.17
N MET A 282 2.86 -7.74 15.85
CA MET A 282 3.30 -7.97 17.22
C MET A 282 2.36 -7.35 18.25
N ILE A 283 1.49 -6.43 17.86
CA ILE A 283 0.58 -5.76 18.78
C ILE A 283 -0.80 -6.42 18.81
N PHE A 284 -1.23 -7.00 17.69
CA PHE A 284 -2.39 -7.88 17.57
C PHE A 284 -2.00 -9.20 16.88
N PRO A 285 -1.40 -10.14 17.63
CA PRO A 285 -0.93 -11.41 17.08
C PRO A 285 -2.03 -12.20 16.36
N LEU A 286 -1.63 -12.99 15.36
CA LEU A 286 -2.51 -13.85 14.58
C LEU A 286 -3.37 -14.76 15.47
N GLU A 287 -2.75 -15.37 16.47
CA GLU A 287 -3.37 -16.33 17.38
C GLU A 287 -4.53 -15.71 18.16
N ASP A 288 -4.44 -14.42 18.48
CA ASP A 288 -5.52 -13.69 19.16
C ASP A 288 -6.73 -13.53 18.23
N SER A 289 -6.49 -13.17 16.96
CA SER A 289 -7.55 -13.06 15.94
C SER A 289 -8.20 -14.42 15.64
N GLU A 290 -7.41 -15.48 15.53
CA GLU A 290 -7.92 -16.85 15.35
C GLU A 290 -8.78 -17.29 16.53
N ALA A 291 -8.35 -17.01 17.76
CA ALA A 291 -9.11 -17.33 18.97
C ALA A 291 -10.44 -16.55 19.05
N GLU A 292 -10.45 -15.28 18.65
CA GLU A 292 -11.66 -14.46 18.62
C GLU A 292 -12.66 -14.95 17.58
N VAL A 293 -12.20 -15.23 16.35
CA VAL A 293 -13.04 -15.80 15.28
C VAL A 293 -13.58 -17.17 15.69
N LYS A 294 -12.76 -18.01 16.32
CA LYS A 294 -13.19 -19.33 16.83
C LYS A 294 -14.24 -19.23 17.94
N GLY A 295 -14.23 -18.14 18.70
CA GLY A 295 -15.23 -17.88 19.74
C GLY A 295 -16.60 -17.47 19.19
N MET A 296 -16.70 -17.15 17.90
CA MET A 296 -17.97 -16.83 17.25
C MET A 296 -18.79 -18.07 16.94
N GLY A 297 -20.09 -17.88 16.67
CA GLY A 297 -20.96 -18.97 16.21
C GLY A 297 -20.47 -19.61 14.91
N GLU A 298 -20.83 -20.87 14.69
CA GLU A 298 -20.42 -21.62 13.50
C GLU A 298 -20.81 -20.88 12.21
N GLY A 299 -19.83 -20.70 11.32
CA GLY A 299 -20.01 -20.00 10.05
C GLY A 299 -20.20 -18.48 10.15
N VAL A 300 -20.13 -17.88 11.35
CA VAL A 300 -20.22 -16.41 11.54
C VAL A 300 -18.89 -15.75 11.18
N GLY A 301 -17.80 -16.25 11.75
CA GLY A 301 -16.46 -15.70 11.56
C GLY A 301 -15.59 -16.51 10.61
N LYS A 302 -14.74 -15.83 9.84
CA LYS A 302 -13.63 -16.40 9.07
C LYS A 302 -12.37 -15.58 9.33
N CYS A 303 -11.26 -16.24 9.68
CA CYS A 303 -9.96 -15.59 9.80
C CYS A 303 -9.17 -15.83 8.51
N VAL A 304 -8.66 -14.76 7.89
CA VAL A 304 -7.79 -14.83 6.71
C VAL A 304 -6.56 -13.99 6.97
N THR A 305 -5.46 -14.68 7.26
CA THR A 305 -4.15 -14.07 7.45
C THR A 305 -3.59 -13.57 6.11
N PHE A 306 -3.01 -12.37 6.09
CA PHE A 306 -2.20 -11.94 4.96
C PHE A 306 -0.69 -12.01 5.29
N PRO A 307 0.14 -12.60 4.41
CA PRO A 307 1.56 -12.78 4.67
C PRO A 307 2.33 -11.49 4.37
N SER A 308 2.83 -10.84 5.42
CA SER A 308 3.64 -9.64 5.29
C SER A 308 4.61 -9.51 6.44
N ILE A 309 5.81 -8.99 6.15
CA ILE A 309 6.81 -8.63 7.15
C ILE A 309 6.61 -7.21 7.70
N TRP A 310 5.68 -6.42 7.17
CA TRP A 310 5.46 -5.05 7.60
C TRP A 310 4.80 -4.93 8.99
N GLY A 311 4.52 -6.07 9.64
CA GLY A 311 3.84 -6.11 10.92
C GLY A 311 2.48 -5.46 10.85
N HIS A 312 2.18 -4.68 11.87
CA HIS A 312 0.94 -3.93 12.01
C HIS A 312 0.71 -2.91 10.88
N CYS A 313 1.77 -2.36 10.28
CA CYS A 313 1.72 -1.30 9.25
C CYS A 313 1.54 -1.80 7.80
N CYS A 314 1.20 -3.07 7.60
CA CYS A 314 1.18 -3.67 6.26
C CYS A 314 0.22 -3.01 5.26
N LEU A 315 -0.95 -2.56 5.71
CA LEU A 315 -1.99 -2.03 4.81
C LEU A 315 -1.78 -0.57 4.41
N VAL A 316 -1.06 0.17 5.24
CA VAL A 316 -0.74 1.58 4.99
C VAL A 316 0.29 1.72 3.85
N THR A 317 1.04 0.66 3.51
CA THR A 317 2.33 0.81 2.82
C THR A 317 2.48 0.11 1.47
N ASN A 318 1.60 -0.80 1.06
CA ASN A 318 1.82 -1.61 -0.16
C ASN A 318 0.88 -1.29 -1.33
N SER A 319 0.59 -0.01 -1.58
CA SER A 319 -0.24 0.48 -2.71
C SER A 319 0.34 0.17 -4.11
N ILE A 320 0.47 -1.10 -4.49
CA ILE A 320 0.87 -1.52 -5.84
C ILE A 320 -0.37 -1.41 -6.76
N PRO A 321 -0.39 -0.50 -7.74
CA PRO A 321 -1.50 -0.42 -8.68
C PRO A 321 -1.55 -1.67 -9.55
N PHE A 322 -2.74 -2.20 -9.79
CA PHE A 322 -2.96 -3.32 -10.72
C PHE A 322 -4.25 -3.10 -11.49
N THR A 323 -4.46 -3.89 -12.54
CA THR A 323 -5.71 -3.93 -13.28
C THR A 323 -6.11 -5.36 -13.64
N THR A 324 -7.40 -5.61 -13.75
CA THR A 324 -8.04 -6.90 -14.04
C THR A 324 -8.90 -6.79 -15.30
N PRO A 325 -9.32 -7.92 -15.90
CA PRO A 325 -10.15 -7.91 -17.11
C PRO A 325 -11.40 -7.04 -17.05
N ASP A 326 -11.94 -6.82 -15.84
CA ASP A 326 -13.16 -6.07 -15.62
C ASP A 326 -12.96 -4.55 -15.52
N ASP A 327 -11.70 -4.07 -15.48
CA ASP A 327 -11.41 -2.65 -15.37
C ASP A 327 -11.48 -1.93 -16.71
N ALA A 328 -11.96 -0.68 -16.70
CA ALA A 328 -11.98 0.18 -17.88
C ALA A 328 -10.59 0.40 -18.51
N SER A 329 -9.50 0.28 -17.73
CA SER A 329 -8.13 0.43 -18.23
C SER A 329 -7.58 -0.82 -18.92
N TRP A 330 -8.31 -1.95 -18.87
CA TRP A 330 -7.87 -3.25 -19.35
C TRP A 330 -7.47 -3.27 -20.83
N PRO A 331 -8.25 -2.72 -21.79
CA PRO A 331 -7.89 -2.80 -23.20
C PRO A 331 -6.53 -2.17 -23.52
N ARG A 332 -6.18 -1.11 -22.78
CA ARG A 332 -4.88 -0.43 -22.92
C ARG A 332 -3.77 -1.18 -22.19
N ALA A 333 -4.06 -1.74 -21.01
CA ALA A 333 -3.06 -2.44 -20.21
C ALA A 333 -2.67 -3.79 -20.82
N ALA A 334 -3.66 -4.54 -21.34
CA ALA A 334 -3.52 -5.82 -22.02
C ALA A 334 -3.14 -5.68 -23.50
N TYR A 335 -2.84 -4.46 -23.98
CA TYR A 335 -2.43 -4.24 -25.36
C TYR A 335 -1.14 -5.00 -25.70
N SER A 336 -1.19 -5.70 -26.84
CA SER A 336 -0.05 -6.36 -27.49
C SER A 336 0.11 -5.79 -28.90
N TYR A 337 1.35 -5.64 -29.36
CA TYR A 337 1.62 -5.11 -30.70
C TYR A 337 1.09 -6.01 -31.81
N ASN A 338 1.29 -7.32 -31.67
CA ASN A 338 0.72 -8.29 -32.59
C ASN A 338 -0.66 -8.71 -32.08
N LEU A 339 -1.71 -8.34 -32.84
CA LEU A 339 -3.10 -8.66 -32.50
C LEU A 339 -3.51 -10.10 -32.88
N ARG A 340 -2.63 -10.83 -33.59
CA ARG A 340 -2.89 -12.22 -33.99
C ARG A 340 -2.88 -13.19 -32.80
N PRO A 341 -1.86 -13.21 -31.92
CA PRO A 341 -1.94 -13.92 -30.65
C PRO A 341 -2.77 -13.11 -29.64
N SER A 342 -3.81 -13.73 -29.08
CA SER A 342 -4.62 -13.15 -28.03
C SER A 342 -4.46 -13.97 -26.76
N TYR A 343 -3.92 -13.35 -25.72
CA TYR A 343 -3.77 -13.95 -24.40
C TYR A 343 -4.40 -13.03 -23.36
N THR A 344 -5.05 -13.64 -22.38
CA THR A 344 -5.78 -12.96 -21.31
C THR A 344 -5.04 -13.17 -20.00
N PRO A 345 -4.27 -12.17 -19.53
CA PRO A 345 -3.67 -12.22 -18.20
C PRO A 345 -4.75 -12.34 -17.11
N LYS A 346 -4.37 -12.90 -15.96
CA LYS A 346 -5.24 -12.90 -14.77
C LYS A 346 -5.33 -11.51 -14.16
N ALA A 347 -4.21 -10.79 -14.16
CA ALA A 347 -4.09 -9.41 -13.72
C ALA A 347 -2.83 -8.79 -14.33
N ILE A 348 -2.78 -7.46 -14.36
CA ILE A 348 -1.63 -6.68 -14.81
C ILE A 348 -1.23 -5.73 -13.69
N ALA A 349 -0.12 -6.02 -13.01
CA ALA A 349 0.49 -5.13 -12.02
C ALA A 349 1.26 -4.00 -12.72
N LYS A 350 1.20 -2.79 -12.17
CA LYS A 350 1.81 -1.56 -12.72
C LYS A 350 2.78 -0.96 -11.68
N PRO A 351 3.93 -1.60 -11.42
CA PRO A 351 4.90 -1.10 -10.46
C PRO A 351 5.59 0.18 -10.96
N THR A 352 5.97 1.03 -10.01
CA THR A 352 6.73 2.27 -10.25
C THR A 352 8.15 2.22 -9.68
N SER A 353 8.56 1.10 -9.09
CA SER A 353 9.89 0.92 -8.48
C SER A 353 10.32 -0.55 -8.48
N ALA A 354 11.62 -0.79 -8.30
CA ALA A 354 12.16 -2.15 -8.16
C ALA A 354 11.54 -2.90 -6.96
N ALA A 355 11.28 -2.19 -5.85
CA ALA A 355 10.59 -2.75 -4.70
C ALA A 355 9.16 -3.19 -5.02
N ALA A 356 8.43 -2.41 -5.83
CA ALA A 356 7.09 -2.77 -6.29
C ALA A 356 7.10 -3.96 -7.26
N VAL A 357 8.11 -4.07 -8.14
CA VAL A 357 8.34 -5.26 -8.98
C VAL A 357 8.55 -6.49 -8.10
N ALA A 358 9.41 -6.40 -7.09
CA ALA A 358 9.65 -7.48 -6.15
C ALA A 358 8.38 -7.87 -5.35
N GLY A 359 7.57 -6.88 -4.97
CA GLY A 359 6.26 -7.09 -4.36
C GLY A 359 5.32 -7.86 -5.28
N ALA A 360 5.18 -7.44 -6.54
CA ALA A 360 4.34 -8.09 -7.54
C ALA A 360 4.79 -9.54 -7.82
N ILE A 361 6.10 -9.80 -7.89
CA ILE A 361 6.63 -11.16 -8.03
C ILE A 361 6.22 -12.03 -6.84
N ARG A 362 6.43 -11.56 -5.61
CA ARG A 362 6.03 -12.30 -4.41
C ARG A 362 4.52 -12.56 -4.36
N CYS A 363 3.69 -11.59 -4.75
CA CYS A 363 2.25 -11.76 -4.84
C CYS A 363 1.83 -12.80 -5.88
N GLY A 364 2.42 -12.75 -7.09
CA GLY A 364 2.15 -13.73 -8.15
C GLY A 364 2.51 -15.15 -7.73
N THR A 365 3.71 -15.32 -7.14
CA THR A 365 4.19 -16.61 -6.63
C THR A 365 3.30 -17.14 -5.51
N ALA A 366 2.92 -16.29 -4.55
CA ALA A 366 2.03 -16.68 -3.46
C ALA A 366 0.61 -17.06 -3.95
N ALA A 367 0.16 -16.44 -5.05
CA ALA A 367 -1.12 -16.75 -5.70
C ALA A 367 -1.04 -17.96 -6.66
N GLY A 368 0.14 -18.59 -6.81
CA GLY A 368 0.34 -19.71 -7.73
C GLY A 368 0.25 -19.32 -9.22
N LEU A 369 0.46 -18.05 -9.54
CA LEU A 369 0.39 -17.54 -10.91
C LEU A 369 1.76 -17.58 -11.59
N ARG A 370 1.77 -17.88 -12.89
CA ARG A 370 2.94 -17.63 -13.74
C ARG A 370 3.10 -16.13 -13.94
N ILE A 371 4.34 -15.66 -13.95
CA ILE A 371 4.66 -14.22 -14.00
C ILE A 371 5.34 -13.90 -15.33
N SER A 372 4.95 -12.79 -15.95
CA SER A 372 5.59 -12.29 -17.17
C SER A 372 5.82 -10.79 -17.10
N ALA A 373 7.02 -10.35 -17.49
CA ALA A 373 7.33 -8.93 -17.57
C ALA A 373 6.89 -8.37 -18.93
N LYS A 374 6.30 -7.17 -18.92
CA LYS A 374 5.95 -6.43 -20.12
C LYS A 374 6.67 -5.08 -20.16
N ALA A 375 7.73 -5.04 -20.97
CA ALA A 375 8.39 -3.80 -21.40
C ALA A 375 7.84 -3.39 -22.77
N GLY A 376 6.58 -2.94 -22.78
CA GLY A 376 5.94 -2.33 -23.96
C GLY A 376 5.22 -3.22 -24.96
N GLY A 377 5.15 -4.53 -24.73
CA GLY A 377 4.23 -5.42 -25.46
C GLY A 377 4.54 -5.62 -26.95
N HIS A 378 5.73 -5.21 -27.42
CA HIS A 378 6.12 -5.26 -28.83
C HIS A 378 6.70 -6.63 -29.27
N GLY A 379 6.13 -7.73 -28.77
CA GLY A 379 6.56 -9.09 -29.09
C GLY A 379 5.63 -9.76 -30.09
N PHE A 380 6.17 -10.29 -31.20
CA PHE A 380 5.36 -10.97 -32.23
C PHE A 380 4.63 -12.21 -31.70
N GLY A 381 5.19 -12.92 -30.72
CA GLY A 381 4.55 -14.07 -30.08
C GLY A 381 3.65 -13.73 -28.91
N GLY A 382 3.43 -12.45 -28.57
CA GLY A 382 2.60 -12.05 -27.42
C GLY A 382 3.20 -12.40 -26.05
N PHE A 383 4.49 -12.73 -25.96
CA PHE A 383 5.15 -13.19 -24.72
C PHE A 383 5.14 -12.19 -23.57
N GLY A 384 4.99 -10.89 -23.86
CA GLY A 384 4.77 -9.87 -22.83
C GLY A 384 3.46 -10.05 -22.05
N LEU A 385 2.53 -10.86 -22.56
CA LEU A 385 1.28 -11.23 -21.89
C LEU A 385 1.30 -12.66 -21.31
N GLY A 386 2.42 -13.38 -21.44
CA GLY A 386 2.59 -14.75 -20.95
C GLY A 386 2.82 -15.79 -22.03
N GLY A 387 2.37 -15.54 -23.26
CA GLY A 387 2.36 -16.58 -24.30
C GLY A 387 1.25 -17.62 -24.13
N GLU A 388 0.43 -17.47 -23.08
CA GLU A 388 -0.76 -18.24 -22.74
C GLU A 388 -1.60 -17.43 -21.74
N ASP A 389 -2.82 -17.89 -21.44
CA ASP A 389 -3.74 -17.22 -20.51
C ASP A 389 -3.34 -17.40 -19.03
N GLY A 390 -3.83 -16.50 -18.18
CA GLY A 390 -3.79 -16.67 -16.72
C GLY A 390 -2.53 -16.19 -16.03
N HIS A 391 -1.61 -15.55 -16.74
CA HIS A 391 -0.41 -14.95 -16.14
C HIS A 391 -0.71 -13.72 -15.29
N LEU A 392 0.08 -13.49 -14.24
CA LEU A 392 0.27 -12.15 -13.68
C LEU A 392 1.28 -11.42 -14.56
N VAL A 393 0.84 -10.40 -15.29
CA VAL A 393 1.73 -9.56 -16.07
C VAL A 393 2.22 -8.41 -15.22
N ILE A 394 3.52 -8.15 -15.22
CA ILE A 394 4.15 -7.01 -14.58
C ILE A 394 4.49 -5.99 -15.67
N ALA A 395 3.66 -4.97 -15.79
CA ALA A 395 3.78 -3.91 -16.78
C ALA A 395 4.72 -2.82 -16.27
N LEU A 396 5.89 -2.70 -16.91
CA LEU A 396 6.95 -1.78 -16.48
C LEU A 396 6.78 -0.38 -17.07
N ASP A 397 5.64 -0.11 -17.72
CA ASP A 397 5.36 1.11 -18.49
C ASP A 397 5.57 2.43 -17.70
N ASP A 398 5.40 2.40 -16.38
CA ASP A 398 5.58 3.55 -15.49
C ASP A 398 7.01 3.70 -14.93
N MET A 399 7.91 2.76 -15.24
CA MET A 399 9.35 2.84 -14.97
C MET A 399 10.09 3.21 -16.27
N LYS A 400 10.01 4.47 -16.69
CA LYS A 400 10.42 4.92 -18.04
C LYS A 400 11.49 6.01 -18.09
N ASP A 401 12.08 6.37 -16.95
CA ASP A 401 13.06 7.45 -16.86
C ASP A 401 14.36 7.10 -17.60
N VAL A 402 14.99 8.13 -18.17
CA VAL A 402 16.24 8.05 -18.94
C VAL A 402 17.13 9.20 -18.46
N SER A 403 18.31 8.88 -17.95
CA SER A 403 19.22 9.88 -17.38
C SER A 403 20.63 9.64 -17.88
N LEU A 404 21.23 10.66 -18.50
CA LEU A 404 22.66 10.75 -18.77
C LEU A 404 23.37 11.23 -17.50
N LEU A 405 24.40 10.51 -17.07
CA LEU A 405 25.16 10.84 -15.87
C LEU A 405 26.12 12.01 -16.15
N SER A 406 26.68 12.57 -15.06
CA SER A 406 27.57 13.74 -15.11
C SER A 406 28.89 13.50 -15.86
N ASP A 407 29.24 12.24 -16.15
CA ASP A 407 30.38 11.88 -17.00
C ASP A 407 30.10 12.07 -18.51
N ASN A 408 28.85 12.43 -18.88
CA ASN A 408 28.35 12.65 -20.24
C ASN A 408 28.48 11.45 -21.20
N VAL A 409 28.80 10.25 -20.68
CA VAL A 409 28.97 9.05 -21.48
C VAL A 409 28.19 7.86 -20.95
N THR A 410 27.82 7.86 -19.68
CA THR A 410 27.06 6.79 -19.04
C THR A 410 25.60 7.19 -18.93
N ALA A 411 24.69 6.29 -19.29
CA ALA A 411 23.26 6.50 -19.17
C ALA A 411 22.61 5.42 -18.31
N VAL A 412 21.67 5.83 -17.45
CA VAL A 412 20.81 4.93 -16.68
C VAL A 412 19.40 5.02 -17.25
N VAL A 413 18.85 3.86 -17.60
CA VAL A 413 17.58 3.74 -18.32
C VAL A 413 16.69 2.74 -17.60
N GLN A 414 15.48 3.19 -17.23
CA GLN A 414 14.48 2.32 -16.65
C GLN A 414 13.82 1.42 -17.72
N PRO A 415 13.38 0.21 -17.35
CA PRO A 415 13.05 -0.86 -18.29
C PRO A 415 11.81 -0.60 -19.16
N GLY A 416 10.91 0.26 -18.68
CA GLY A 416 9.69 0.68 -19.38
C GLY A 416 9.93 1.70 -20.48
N ALA A 417 11.11 2.31 -20.56
CA ALA A 417 11.39 3.31 -21.58
C ALA A 417 11.27 2.71 -22.99
N ARG A 418 10.71 3.48 -23.92
CA ARG A 418 10.59 3.08 -25.33
C ARG A 418 11.76 3.59 -26.13
N LEU A 419 12.13 2.91 -27.22
CA LEU A 419 13.30 3.29 -28.02
C LEU A 419 13.26 4.74 -28.49
N ARG A 420 12.09 5.26 -28.89
CA ARG A 420 11.94 6.69 -29.20
C ARG A 420 12.30 7.57 -28.00
N HIS A 421 11.75 7.25 -26.83
CA HIS A 421 11.98 8.02 -25.61
C HIS A 421 13.46 8.01 -25.22
N VAL A 422 14.11 6.84 -25.28
CA VAL A 422 15.54 6.69 -24.99
C VAL A 422 16.39 7.52 -25.96
N ALA A 423 16.17 7.39 -27.27
CA ALA A 423 16.93 8.12 -28.27
C ALA A 423 16.78 9.64 -28.11
N THR A 424 15.55 10.13 -27.91
CA THR A 424 15.28 11.55 -27.70
C THR A 424 15.95 12.08 -26.44
N GLN A 425 15.80 11.39 -25.30
CA GLN A 425 16.38 11.84 -24.03
C GLN A 425 17.91 11.86 -24.05
N LEU A 426 18.57 10.84 -24.61
CA LEU A 426 20.03 10.83 -24.71
C LEU A 426 20.57 11.93 -25.62
N TYR A 427 19.88 12.23 -26.71
CA TYR A 427 20.25 13.31 -27.60
C TYR A 427 20.07 14.68 -26.94
N GLU A 428 18.91 14.93 -26.31
CA GLU A 428 18.60 16.21 -25.65
C GLU A 428 19.52 16.49 -24.46
N GLN A 429 19.88 15.47 -23.68
CA GLN A 429 20.69 15.65 -22.47
C GLN A 429 22.19 15.84 -22.76
N GLY A 430 22.70 15.34 -23.88
CA GLY A 430 24.14 15.44 -24.16
C GLY A 430 24.60 15.05 -25.56
N GLY A 431 23.70 15.03 -26.56
CA GLY A 431 24.03 14.62 -27.92
C GLY A 431 24.54 13.18 -27.99
N ARG A 432 24.02 12.30 -27.14
CA ARG A 432 24.45 10.89 -27.03
C ARG A 432 23.47 9.94 -27.68
N ALA A 433 23.96 8.76 -28.04
CA ALA A 433 23.19 7.67 -28.62
C ALA A 433 23.69 6.31 -28.12
N ILE A 434 22.85 5.29 -28.26
CA ILE A 434 23.18 3.87 -28.11
C ILE A 434 22.67 3.12 -29.34
N SER A 435 23.22 1.94 -29.60
CA SER A 435 22.64 1.08 -30.65
C SER A 435 21.25 0.60 -30.23
N HIS A 436 20.26 0.77 -31.09
CA HIS A 436 18.90 0.28 -30.87
C HIS A 436 18.15 0.09 -32.19
N GLY A 437 17.01 -0.61 -32.13
CA GLY A 437 16.11 -0.85 -33.27
C GLY A 437 15.35 0.38 -33.74
N SER A 438 14.73 0.31 -34.93
CA SER A 438 14.02 1.43 -35.56
C SER A 438 12.57 1.62 -35.08
N CYS A 439 11.94 0.58 -34.53
CA CYS A 439 10.55 0.63 -34.10
C CYS A 439 10.38 1.44 -32.80
N LEU A 440 9.75 2.61 -32.92
CA LEU A 440 9.62 3.61 -31.84
C LEU A 440 8.97 3.06 -30.55
N GLY A 441 8.02 2.13 -30.68
CA GLY A 441 7.24 1.59 -29.57
C GLY A 441 7.85 0.38 -28.86
N VAL A 442 9.00 -0.12 -29.32
CA VAL A 442 9.72 -1.23 -28.66
C VAL A 442 10.24 -0.77 -27.30
N GLY A 443 10.06 -1.58 -26.26
CA GLY A 443 10.65 -1.31 -24.95
C GLY A 443 12.12 -1.69 -24.88
N ILE A 444 12.92 -0.84 -24.25
CA ILE A 444 14.38 -0.98 -24.20
C ILE A 444 14.83 -2.28 -23.54
N ALA A 445 14.19 -2.69 -22.43
CA ALA A 445 14.57 -3.91 -21.72
C ALA A 445 14.35 -5.16 -22.58
N GLY A 446 13.19 -5.30 -23.21
CA GLY A 446 12.93 -6.42 -24.12
C GLY A 446 13.91 -6.44 -25.31
N HIS A 447 14.34 -5.28 -25.79
CA HIS A 447 15.26 -5.14 -26.91
C HIS A 447 16.70 -5.56 -26.55
N VAL A 448 17.27 -4.94 -25.51
CA VAL A 448 18.69 -5.15 -25.14
C VAL A 448 18.94 -6.55 -24.60
N LEU A 449 17.98 -7.11 -23.84
CA LEU A 449 18.15 -8.41 -23.19
C LEU A 449 18.13 -9.61 -24.15
N HIS A 450 17.87 -9.36 -25.44
CA HIS A 450 17.79 -10.37 -26.51
C HIS A 450 18.65 -10.02 -27.72
N GLY A 451 19.73 -9.24 -27.54
CA GLY A 451 20.57 -8.79 -28.65
C GLY A 451 20.48 -7.29 -28.85
N GLY A 452 19.33 -6.86 -29.34
CA GLY A 452 19.07 -5.45 -29.66
C GLY A 452 19.68 -5.02 -30.99
N PHE A 453 19.30 -5.71 -32.06
CA PHE A 453 19.72 -5.40 -33.42
C PHE A 453 19.05 -4.11 -33.94
N GLY A 454 19.81 -3.27 -34.65
CA GLY A 454 19.32 -2.03 -35.24
C GLY A 454 20.20 -1.49 -36.36
N LEU A 455 19.84 -0.32 -36.89
CA LEU A 455 20.50 0.28 -38.06
C LEU A 455 21.96 0.67 -37.78
N SER A 456 22.27 1.07 -36.55
CA SER A 456 23.64 1.36 -36.13
C SER A 456 24.47 0.11 -35.85
N SER A 457 23.88 -1.10 -35.86
CA SER A 457 24.60 -2.30 -35.43
C SER A 457 25.79 -2.66 -36.28
N ARG A 458 25.78 -2.30 -37.57
CA ARG A 458 26.93 -2.52 -38.46
C ARG A 458 28.16 -1.70 -38.07
N THR A 459 27.97 -0.51 -37.51
CA THR A 459 29.06 0.43 -37.18
C THR A 459 29.37 0.50 -35.68
N HIS A 460 28.38 0.22 -34.83
CA HIS A 460 28.46 0.41 -33.38
C HIS A 460 28.08 -0.85 -32.59
N GLY A 461 27.87 -2.01 -33.22
CA GLY A 461 27.48 -3.24 -32.51
C GLY A 461 26.01 -3.24 -32.04
N LEU A 462 25.60 -4.32 -31.39
CA LEU A 462 24.24 -4.52 -30.88
C LEU A 462 23.97 -3.66 -29.64
N ALA A 463 22.70 -3.46 -29.26
CA ALA A 463 22.36 -2.73 -28.04
C ALA A 463 23.02 -3.33 -26.78
N LEU A 464 23.12 -4.67 -26.71
CA LEU A 464 23.74 -5.36 -25.58
C LEU A 464 25.24 -5.06 -25.42
N ASP A 465 25.92 -4.63 -26.50
CA ASP A 465 27.36 -4.32 -26.45
C ASP A 465 27.61 -3.02 -25.67
N TRP A 466 26.60 -2.16 -25.58
CA TRP A 466 26.62 -0.91 -24.84
C TRP A 466 26.15 -1.06 -23.39
N LEU A 467 25.58 -2.22 -23.01
CA LEU A 467 25.14 -2.47 -21.64
C LEU A 467 26.37 -2.76 -20.77
N ILE A 468 26.53 -2.00 -19.68
CA ILE A 468 27.66 -2.13 -18.73
C ILE A 468 27.21 -2.54 -17.32
N GLY A 469 25.91 -2.46 -17.03
CA GLY A 469 25.34 -2.96 -15.78
C GLY A 469 23.81 -3.00 -15.80
N ALA A 470 23.21 -3.66 -14.82
CA ALA A 470 21.77 -3.70 -14.63
C ALA A 470 21.39 -3.95 -13.16
N GLU A 471 20.22 -3.47 -12.76
CA GLU A 471 19.52 -3.95 -11.57
C GLU A 471 18.46 -4.98 -11.99
N ILE A 472 18.38 -6.12 -11.31
CA ILE A 472 17.45 -7.20 -11.59
C ILE A 472 16.79 -7.72 -10.33
N VAL A 473 15.48 -7.96 -10.41
CA VAL A 473 14.72 -8.67 -9.38
C VAL A 473 14.51 -10.13 -9.79
N LEU A 474 15.00 -11.04 -8.96
CA LEU A 474 14.89 -12.49 -9.17
C LEU A 474 13.50 -13.04 -8.82
N ALA A 475 13.25 -14.30 -9.18
CA ALA A 475 11.96 -14.98 -8.95
C ALA A 475 11.53 -15.08 -7.47
N ASN A 476 12.47 -15.02 -6.53
CA ASN A 476 12.19 -14.96 -5.09
C ASN A 476 11.92 -13.53 -4.58
N GLY A 477 12.01 -12.52 -5.44
CA GLY A 477 11.85 -11.10 -5.11
C GLY A 477 13.11 -10.44 -4.56
N THR A 478 14.29 -11.08 -4.61
CA THR A 478 15.58 -10.45 -4.28
C THR A 478 16.02 -9.51 -5.40
N SER A 479 16.40 -8.28 -5.06
CA SER A 479 17.04 -7.35 -6.02
C SER A 479 18.57 -7.51 -5.99
N LEU A 480 19.19 -7.51 -7.15
CA LEU A 480 20.63 -7.62 -7.34
C LEU A 480 21.12 -6.58 -8.35
N GLN A 481 22.32 -6.07 -8.14
CA GLN A 481 23.08 -5.30 -9.14
C GLN A 481 24.01 -6.26 -9.87
N THR A 482 24.12 -6.14 -11.19
CA THR A 482 24.98 -7.01 -12.00
C THR A 482 25.75 -6.23 -13.05
N SER A 483 27.02 -6.59 -13.24
CA SER A 483 27.98 -5.97 -14.13
C SER A 483 29.11 -6.96 -14.45
N GLN A 484 30.13 -6.52 -15.19
CA GLN A 484 31.32 -7.35 -15.43
C GLN A 484 32.10 -7.69 -14.15
N THR A 485 31.95 -6.89 -13.07
CA THR A 485 32.64 -7.09 -11.79
C THR A 485 31.73 -7.59 -10.68
N GLN A 486 30.40 -7.56 -10.88
CA GLN A 486 29.40 -7.96 -9.88
C GLN A 486 28.41 -8.96 -10.48
N HIS A 487 28.36 -10.19 -9.97
CA HIS A 487 27.59 -11.29 -10.56
C HIS A 487 27.80 -11.44 -12.08
N PRO A 488 29.05 -11.65 -12.54
CA PRO A 488 29.40 -11.59 -13.97
C PRO A 488 28.69 -12.63 -14.84
N ASP A 489 28.39 -13.81 -14.30
CA ASP A 489 27.65 -14.86 -15.03
C ASP A 489 26.20 -14.44 -15.32
N LEU A 490 25.56 -13.77 -14.34
CA LEU A 490 24.22 -13.20 -14.51
C LEU A 490 24.25 -12.06 -15.52
N PHE A 491 25.26 -11.17 -15.43
CA PHE A 491 25.44 -10.08 -16.38
C PHE A 491 25.64 -10.59 -17.81
N TRP A 492 26.45 -11.64 -17.98
CA TRP A 492 26.62 -12.31 -19.27
C TRP A 492 25.30 -12.88 -19.78
N ALA A 493 24.54 -13.58 -18.93
CA ALA A 493 23.25 -14.17 -19.29
C ALA A 493 22.20 -13.13 -19.68
N LEU A 494 22.19 -11.95 -19.01
CA LEU A 494 21.28 -10.86 -19.33
C LEU A 494 21.47 -10.32 -20.75
N ARG A 495 22.67 -10.42 -21.32
CA ARG A 495 22.99 -9.95 -22.67
C ARG A 495 22.64 -11.00 -23.75
N GLY A 496 21.41 -11.52 -23.70
CA GLY A 496 20.90 -12.44 -24.73
C GLY A 496 19.78 -13.36 -24.27
N ALA A 497 19.68 -13.65 -22.97
CA ALA A 497 18.66 -14.52 -22.39
C ALA A 497 17.99 -13.89 -21.16
N GLY A 498 17.99 -12.56 -21.04
CA GLY A 498 17.71 -11.89 -19.77
C GLY A 498 16.31 -12.13 -19.20
N SER A 499 15.31 -12.38 -20.05
CA SER A 499 13.94 -12.69 -19.59
C SER A 499 13.82 -13.99 -18.79
N SER A 500 14.82 -14.88 -18.86
CA SER A 500 14.82 -16.17 -18.17
C SER A 500 15.35 -16.11 -16.73
N PHE A 501 15.96 -14.98 -16.34
CA PHE A 501 16.69 -14.87 -15.06
C PHE A 501 16.04 -13.91 -14.06
N GLY A 502 15.12 -13.06 -14.50
CA GLY A 502 14.39 -12.14 -13.63
C GLY A 502 13.79 -10.96 -14.38
N ILE A 503 13.37 -9.95 -13.62
CA ILE A 503 12.84 -8.70 -14.16
C ILE A 503 13.86 -7.60 -13.90
N VAL A 504 14.46 -7.08 -14.98
CA VAL A 504 15.38 -5.96 -14.92
C VAL A 504 14.62 -4.67 -14.58
N THR A 505 15.11 -3.94 -13.58
CA THR A 505 14.49 -2.70 -13.05
C THR A 505 15.31 -1.45 -13.34
N SER A 506 16.55 -1.61 -13.78
CA SER A 506 17.41 -0.53 -14.26
C SER A 506 18.47 -1.08 -15.20
N LEU A 507 18.82 -0.34 -16.25
CA LEU A 507 19.85 -0.67 -17.23
C LEU A 507 20.87 0.47 -17.28
N THR A 508 22.15 0.14 -17.17
CA THR A 508 23.24 1.10 -17.26
C THR A 508 24.01 0.87 -18.56
N PHE A 509 24.07 1.89 -19.40
CA PHE A 509 24.73 1.86 -20.69
C PHE A 509 25.94 2.79 -20.70
N THR A 510 26.97 2.41 -21.43
CA THR A 510 27.87 3.40 -22.04
C THR A 510 27.25 3.88 -23.36
N THR A 511 27.60 5.06 -23.83
CA THR A 511 26.98 5.70 -25.01
C THR A 511 28.05 6.17 -26.00
N PHE A 512 27.67 6.44 -27.25
CA PHE A 512 28.50 7.13 -28.24
C PHE A 512 27.90 8.48 -28.64
N ALA A 513 28.69 9.32 -29.33
CA ALA A 513 28.20 10.60 -29.83
C ALA A 513 27.16 10.36 -30.93
N ALA A 514 26.00 11.00 -30.82
CA ALA A 514 24.99 10.92 -31.86
C ALA A 514 25.54 11.49 -33.18
N PRO A 515 25.26 10.87 -34.34
CA PRO A 515 25.68 11.42 -35.63
C PRO A 515 25.10 12.82 -35.85
N GLU A 516 25.91 13.76 -36.36
CA GLU A 516 25.45 15.12 -36.68
C GLU A 516 24.40 15.15 -37.80
N SER A 517 24.41 14.14 -38.67
CA SER A 517 23.43 13.96 -39.74
C SER A 517 23.05 12.49 -39.90
N VAL A 518 21.78 12.25 -40.20
CA VAL A 518 21.24 10.92 -40.54
C VAL A 518 20.59 11.03 -41.91
N THR A 519 21.04 10.23 -42.87
CA THR A 519 20.47 10.17 -44.22
C THR A 519 19.58 8.93 -44.35
N PRO A 520 18.24 9.07 -44.29
CA PRO A 520 17.35 7.98 -44.68
C PRO A 520 17.36 7.86 -46.20
N PHE A 521 17.46 6.64 -46.72
CA PHE A 521 17.16 6.36 -48.12
C PHE A 521 16.21 5.16 -48.18
N THR A 522 15.21 5.25 -49.04
CA THR A 522 14.31 4.15 -49.39
C THR A 522 14.58 3.82 -50.84
N ILE A 523 14.76 2.53 -51.14
CA ILE A 523 14.77 2.04 -52.52
C ILE A 523 13.47 1.30 -52.70
N ASP A 524 12.54 1.90 -53.43
CA ASP A 524 11.35 1.22 -53.89
C ASP A 524 11.75 0.39 -55.11
N LEU A 525 11.76 -0.92 -54.93
CA LEU A 525 11.89 -1.85 -56.04
C LEU A 525 10.51 -1.97 -56.67
N ASP A 526 10.38 -1.66 -57.95
CA ASP A 526 9.14 -1.81 -58.71
C ASP A 526 9.08 -3.24 -59.27
N TRP A 527 8.09 -4.02 -58.85
CA TRP A 527 8.02 -5.46 -59.13
C TRP A 527 6.99 -5.75 -60.23
N ASP A 528 7.19 -5.14 -61.40
CA ASP A 528 6.40 -5.43 -62.59
C ASP A 528 6.97 -6.64 -63.35
N GLY A 529 6.49 -7.85 -63.00
CA GLY A 529 6.70 -9.09 -63.77
C GLY A 529 7.92 -9.93 -63.37
N ASP A 530 7.69 -11.25 -63.21
CA ASP A 530 8.64 -12.34 -62.95
C ASP A 530 9.90 -11.99 -62.12
N GLY A 531 9.81 -12.26 -60.81
CA GLY A 531 10.83 -11.92 -59.82
C GLY A 531 12.25 -12.45 -60.13
N PRO A 532 13.30 -11.74 -59.67
CA PRO A 532 14.69 -12.02 -60.05
C PRO A 532 15.20 -13.39 -59.58
N ALA A 533 16.16 -13.94 -60.33
CA ALA A 533 16.91 -15.15 -60.00
C ALA A 533 17.54 -15.19 -58.59
N ALA A 534 17.59 -14.06 -57.86
CA ALA A 534 18.06 -14.00 -56.48
C ALA A 534 17.17 -14.78 -55.47
N VAL A 535 15.88 -14.96 -55.75
CA VAL A 535 15.00 -15.78 -54.91
C VAL A 535 15.22 -17.28 -55.12
N ARG A 536 15.73 -17.69 -56.31
CA ARG A 536 16.07 -19.09 -56.62
C ARG A 536 17.33 -19.61 -55.92
N ALA A 537 18.06 -18.76 -55.19
CA ALA A 537 19.27 -19.16 -54.45
C ALA A 537 18.99 -19.50 -52.97
N VAL A 538 17.73 -19.38 -52.51
CA VAL A 538 17.31 -19.63 -51.12
C VAL A 538 16.24 -20.74 -51.01
N GLU A 539 15.87 -21.36 -52.13
CA GLU A 539 15.29 -22.72 -52.17
C GLU A 539 16.41 -23.73 -52.43
#